data_AF-A0A4Q3KJV2-F1
#
_entry.id   AF-A0A4Q3KJV2-F1
#
_cell.length_a   1.000
_cell.length_b   1.000
_cell.length_c   1.000
_cell.angle_alpha   90.00
_cell.angle_beta   90.00
_cell.angle_gamma   90.00
#
_symmetry.space_group_name_H-M   'P 1'
#
loop_
_entity.id
_entity.type
_entity.pdbx_description
1 polymer ?
#
loop_
_entity_poly.entity_id
_entity_poly.type
_entity_poly.pdbx_seq_one_letter_code
_entity_poly.pdbx_strand_id
1 'polypeptide(L)'
;MKTSFFRWSVVMGCASLFAACGADKAASDAVNTDADVLPACTAVSTQDIIDAGFASNSNACSGQMFAKYKEAGFEAVNSEIGKLALSASPNDLGSSFQTKIAQATAERQKEFIGHLLSFLEAAYGSTTPYAGPDMVSSHKDLAITRAQYSYFISDVVVPALKNSGVDPNDINNCFAPVVTDTAFVKTVVTCK
;
A
#
# COMPACT_ATOMS: atom_id res chain seq x y z
N MET A 1 -61.58 8.27 -36.42
CA MET A 1 -61.10 8.38 -37.81
C MET A 1 -59.69 7.79 -37.89
N LYS A 2 -59.52 6.77 -38.74
CA LYS A 2 -58.33 6.37 -39.55
C LYS A 2 -56.93 6.48 -38.89
N THR A 3 -56.28 5.37 -38.49
CA THR A 3 -55.32 4.52 -39.30
C THR A 3 -54.04 5.28 -39.68
N SER A 4 -52.78 4.84 -39.50
CA SER A 4 -52.15 3.53 -39.31
C SER A 4 -50.67 3.68 -38.91
N PHE A 5 -50.18 2.71 -38.14
CA PHE A 5 -48.91 1.96 -38.22
C PHE A 5 -47.73 2.48 -39.08
N PHE A 6 -46.53 2.43 -38.48
CA PHE A 6 -45.43 1.65 -39.07
C PHE A 6 -44.59 0.97 -37.98
N ARG A 7 -44.56 -0.35 -38.04
CA ARG A 7 -43.72 -1.27 -37.25
C ARG A 7 -42.44 -1.51 -38.05
N TRP A 8 -41.32 -1.72 -37.38
CA TRP A 8 -40.29 -2.61 -37.91
C TRP A 8 -39.80 -3.55 -36.81
N SER A 9 -40.10 -4.82 -36.99
CA SER A 9 -39.49 -5.95 -36.29
C SER A 9 -39.22 -7.00 -37.36
N VAL A 10 -37.95 -7.34 -37.56
CA VAL A 10 -37.39 -8.47 -38.32
C VAL A 10 -35.90 -8.44 -37.91
N VAL A 11 -35.20 -9.50 -37.48
CA VAL A 11 -35.48 -10.93 -37.45
C VAL A 11 -34.55 -11.61 -36.43
N MET A 12 -35.06 -12.72 -35.91
CA MET A 12 -34.41 -13.77 -35.12
C MET A 12 -33.21 -14.39 -35.87
N GLY A 13 -32.06 -14.58 -35.22
CA GLY A 13 -30.92 -15.30 -35.80
C GLY A 13 -30.12 -16.07 -34.75
N CYS A 14 -30.22 -17.39 -34.83
CA CYS A 14 -29.65 -18.45 -34.01
C CYS A 14 -28.17 -18.36 -33.61
N ALA A 15 -27.88 -19.08 -32.52
CA ALA A 15 -26.60 -19.39 -31.89
C ALA A 15 -25.50 -19.96 -32.81
N SER A 16 -24.22 -19.75 -32.44
CA SER A 16 -23.26 -20.79 -31.96
C SER A 16 -21.78 -20.35 -32.10
N LEU A 17 -21.03 -20.54 -30.99
CA LEU A 17 -19.64 -21.05 -30.86
C LEU A 17 -18.45 -20.46 -31.66
N PHE A 18 -17.46 -19.97 -30.89
CA PHE A 18 -15.99 -20.09 -31.02
C PHE A 18 -15.30 -20.08 -32.40
N ALA A 19 -14.40 -19.10 -32.62
CA ALA A 19 -13.01 -19.29 -33.07
C ALA A 19 -12.25 -17.94 -33.15
N ALA A 20 -10.95 -18.00 -32.87
CA ALA A 20 -10.02 -16.91 -32.58
C ALA A 20 -9.35 -16.24 -33.81
N CYS A 21 -8.75 -15.06 -33.57
CA CYS A 21 -7.44 -14.56 -34.08
C CYS A 21 -7.19 -13.19 -33.36
N GLY A 22 -6.15 -12.93 -32.55
CA GLY A 22 -4.70 -13.01 -32.84
C GLY A 22 -4.33 -11.90 -33.85
N ALA A 23 -3.45 -10.93 -33.63
CA ALA A 23 -2.31 -10.69 -32.73
C ALA A 23 -2.25 -9.15 -32.47
N ASP A 24 -1.35 -8.50 -31.72
CA ASP A 24 0.06 -8.74 -31.44
C ASP A 24 0.53 -7.76 -30.34
N LYS A 25 1.07 -8.30 -29.24
CA LYS A 25 2.25 -7.78 -28.52
C LYS A 25 2.83 -8.91 -27.66
N ALA A 26 3.45 -9.86 -28.35
CA ALA A 26 4.61 -10.58 -27.81
C ALA A 26 5.85 -9.77 -28.24
N ALA A 27 6.97 -9.68 -27.55
CA ALA A 27 7.55 -10.46 -26.45
C ALA A 27 8.45 -9.47 -25.65
N SER A 28 8.76 -9.67 -24.38
CA SER A 28 9.48 -10.84 -23.90
C SER A 28 8.96 -11.34 -22.55
N ASP A 29 8.23 -12.45 -22.62
CA ASP A 29 8.22 -13.43 -21.54
C ASP A 29 9.64 -13.97 -21.35
N ALA A 30 10.14 -13.83 -20.12
CA ALA A 30 10.60 -15.01 -19.41
C ALA A 30 9.67 -15.18 -18.20
N VAL A 31 8.42 -15.55 -18.48
CA VAL A 31 7.59 -16.23 -17.49
C VAL A 31 8.25 -17.59 -17.29
N ASN A 32 9.07 -17.68 -16.26
CA ASN A 32 9.47 -18.97 -15.75
C ASN A 32 8.26 -19.51 -14.99
N THR A 33 7.51 -20.40 -15.64
CA THR A 33 6.55 -21.28 -14.99
C THR A 33 7.33 -22.26 -14.12
N ASP A 34 7.74 -21.77 -12.96
CA ASP A 34 7.93 -22.59 -11.78
C ASP A 34 7.04 -21.98 -10.70
N ALA A 35 6.49 -22.84 -9.86
CA ALA A 35 5.32 -22.58 -9.03
C ALA A 35 5.25 -21.20 -8.35
N ASP A 36 4.02 -20.75 -8.26
CA ASP A 36 3.39 -19.70 -7.45
C ASP A 36 3.68 -19.84 -5.93
N VAL A 37 4.96 -20.00 -5.60
CA VAL A 37 5.52 -19.96 -4.26
C VAL A 37 6.71 -19.03 -4.38
N LEU A 38 6.43 -17.72 -4.41
CA LEU A 38 7.43 -16.74 -4.02
C LEU A 38 7.98 -17.22 -2.67
N PRO A 39 9.28 -17.58 -2.56
CA PRO A 39 9.82 -17.95 -1.27
C PRO A 39 9.56 -16.74 -0.37
N ALA A 40 8.79 -16.97 0.70
CA ALA A 40 8.24 -15.95 1.60
C ALA A 40 9.30 -15.02 2.23
N CYS A 41 10.58 -15.26 1.94
CA CYS A 41 11.77 -14.58 2.44
C CYS A 41 12.46 -13.64 1.46
N THR A 42 11.87 -13.31 0.32
CA THR A 42 12.46 -12.26 -0.54
C THR A 42 12.05 -10.89 -0.03
N ALA A 43 13.04 -10.06 0.32
CA ALA A 43 12.83 -8.67 0.71
C ALA A 43 12.06 -7.91 -0.37
N VAL A 44 11.35 -6.84 0.02
CA VAL A 44 10.62 -5.96 -0.91
C VAL A 44 11.56 -5.53 -2.04
N SER A 45 11.19 -5.88 -3.26
CA SER A 45 12.00 -5.63 -4.45
C SER A 45 11.79 -4.21 -4.95
N THR A 46 12.70 -3.67 -5.76
CA THR A 46 12.46 -2.39 -6.45
C THR A 46 11.19 -2.42 -7.31
N GLN A 47 10.81 -3.58 -7.84
CA GLN A 47 9.56 -3.72 -8.59
C GLN A 47 8.34 -3.58 -7.68
N ASP A 48 8.39 -4.08 -6.44
CA ASP A 48 7.30 -3.90 -5.47
C ASP A 48 7.11 -2.43 -5.09
N ILE A 49 8.20 -1.67 -5.04
CA ILE A 49 8.18 -0.22 -4.81
C ILE A 49 7.43 0.47 -5.95
N ILE A 50 7.74 0.06 -7.18
CA ILE A 50 7.08 0.56 -8.40
C ILE A 50 5.61 0.15 -8.44
N ASP A 51 5.29 -1.11 -8.12
CA ASP A 51 3.92 -1.64 -8.13
C ASP A 51 3.06 -1.00 -7.04
N ALA A 52 3.66 -0.64 -5.89
CA ALA A 52 3.03 0.18 -4.86
C ALA A 52 2.83 1.65 -5.27
N GLY A 53 3.30 2.04 -6.46
CA GLY A 53 3.12 3.38 -7.03
C GLY A 53 4.24 4.37 -6.71
N PHE A 54 5.34 3.92 -6.10
CA PHE A 54 6.49 4.77 -5.81
C PHE A 54 7.52 4.72 -6.94
N ALA A 55 8.15 5.87 -7.24
CA ALA A 55 9.26 5.85 -8.18
C ALA A 55 10.46 5.15 -7.55
N SER A 56 11.23 4.38 -8.33
CA SER A 56 12.48 3.74 -7.90
C SER A 56 13.62 4.73 -7.60
N ASN A 57 13.34 6.04 -7.57
CA ASN A 57 14.33 7.08 -7.41
C ASN A 57 14.72 7.26 -5.94
N SER A 58 15.99 7.01 -5.65
CA SER A 58 16.66 7.26 -4.38
C SER A 58 16.96 8.75 -4.16
N ASN A 59 15.96 9.64 -4.29
CA ASN A 59 16.20 11.05 -4.05
C ASN A 59 16.07 11.40 -2.55
N ALA A 60 17.06 12.11 -2.03
CA ALA A 60 17.28 12.38 -0.60
C ALA A 60 16.34 13.46 0.00
N CYS A 61 15.16 13.68 -0.59
CA CYS A 61 14.23 14.71 -0.13
C CYS A 61 13.39 14.30 1.08
N SER A 62 13.43 13.04 1.52
CA SER A 62 12.68 12.54 2.68
C SER A 62 12.90 13.40 3.93
N GLY A 63 14.15 13.75 4.24
CA GLY A 63 14.50 14.60 5.39
C GLY A 63 14.02 16.06 5.32
N GLN A 64 13.40 16.48 4.21
CA GLN A 64 12.81 17.82 4.08
C GLN A 64 11.28 17.81 4.13
N MET A 65 10.65 16.62 4.16
CA MET A 65 9.19 16.52 4.10
C MET A 65 8.54 17.10 5.36
N PHE A 66 9.13 16.91 6.55
CA PHE A 66 8.65 17.57 7.77
C PHE A 66 8.72 19.09 7.66
N ALA A 67 9.80 19.64 7.08
CA ALA A 67 9.92 21.08 6.87
C ALA A 67 8.87 21.62 5.87
N LYS A 68 8.47 20.83 4.88
CA LYS A 68 7.47 21.21 3.86
C LYS A 68 6.04 21.12 4.39
N TYR A 69 5.66 19.99 4.98
CA TYR A 69 4.28 19.69 5.38
C TYR A 69 3.96 20.09 6.83
N LYS A 70 4.99 20.27 7.66
CA LYS A 70 4.87 20.56 9.10
C LYS A 70 4.11 19.48 9.87
N GLU A 71 4.05 19.63 11.18
CA GLU A 71 3.30 18.74 12.09
C GLU A 71 1.87 18.49 11.60
N ALA A 72 1.11 19.54 11.24
CA ALA A 72 -0.27 19.39 10.78
C ALA A 72 -0.44 18.49 9.54
N GLY A 73 0.51 18.51 8.59
CA GLY A 73 0.47 17.61 7.44
C GLY A 73 0.72 16.15 7.82
N PHE A 74 1.64 15.92 8.76
CA PHE A 74 1.94 14.60 9.29
C PHE A 74 0.80 14.05 10.16
N GLU A 75 0.15 14.90 10.96
CA GLU A 75 -1.06 14.55 11.70
C GLU A 75 -2.20 14.13 10.76
N ALA A 76 -2.42 14.87 9.67
CA ALA A 76 -3.44 14.54 8.67
C ALA A 76 -3.18 13.19 8.01
N VAL A 77 -1.95 12.93 7.58
CA VAL A 77 -1.54 11.64 6.98
C VAL A 77 -1.69 10.51 8.00
N ASN A 78 -1.22 10.71 9.23
CA ASN A 78 -1.30 9.71 10.29
C ASN A 78 -2.75 9.36 10.67
N SER A 79 -3.63 10.36 10.70
CA SER A 79 -5.07 10.15 10.92
C SER A 79 -5.69 9.30 9.81
N GLU A 80 -5.37 9.56 8.54
CA GLU A 80 -5.86 8.75 7.43
C GLU A 80 -5.25 7.34 7.40
N ILE A 81 -3.95 7.18 7.73
CA ILE A 81 -3.35 5.84 7.90
C ILE A 81 -4.09 5.07 8.99
N GLY A 82 -4.35 5.69 10.14
CA GLY A 82 -5.07 5.07 11.23
C GLY A 82 -6.46 4.60 10.82
N LYS A 83 -7.22 5.47 10.15
CA LYS A 83 -8.55 5.15 9.63
C LYS A 83 -8.53 3.97 8.65
N LEU A 84 -7.64 4.01 7.66
CA LEU A 84 -7.52 2.95 6.64
C LEU A 84 -7.06 1.64 7.27
N ALA A 85 -6.03 1.66 8.10
CA ALA A 85 -5.49 0.47 8.76
C ALA A 85 -6.50 -0.19 9.69
N LEU A 86 -7.23 0.58 10.51
CA LEU A 86 -8.27 0.06 11.40
C LEU A 86 -9.47 -0.52 10.64
N SER A 87 -9.67 -0.13 9.38
CA SER A 87 -10.72 -0.67 8.50
C SER A 87 -10.30 -1.87 7.66
N ALA A 88 -9.00 -2.19 7.61
CA ALA A 88 -8.47 -3.26 6.77
C ALA A 88 -8.87 -4.65 7.29
N SER A 89 -8.95 -5.64 6.40
CA SER A 89 -9.28 -7.02 6.76
C SER A 89 -8.13 -7.68 7.54
N PRO A 90 -8.41 -8.66 8.43
CA PRO A 90 -7.37 -9.51 9.01
C PRO A 90 -6.50 -10.25 7.97
N ASN A 91 -7.03 -10.48 6.77
CA ASN A 91 -6.26 -11.10 5.68
C ASN A 91 -5.23 -10.15 5.08
N ASP A 92 -5.45 -8.84 5.22
CA ASP A 92 -4.66 -7.81 4.53
C ASP A 92 -3.50 -7.33 5.39
N LEU A 93 -3.75 -6.93 6.65
CA LEU A 93 -2.70 -6.49 7.60
C LEU A 93 -2.27 -7.58 8.59
N GLY A 94 -2.88 -8.76 8.50
CA GLY A 94 -2.61 -9.87 9.39
C GLY A 94 -3.46 -9.87 10.67
N SER A 95 -3.66 -11.07 11.22
CA SER A 95 -4.40 -11.27 12.47
C SER A 95 -3.67 -10.67 13.68
N SER A 96 -2.34 -10.52 13.62
CA SER A 96 -1.54 -9.91 14.68
C SER A 96 -1.84 -8.41 14.84
N PHE A 97 -2.04 -7.68 13.74
CA PHE A 97 -2.50 -6.28 13.78
C PHE A 97 -3.90 -6.18 14.37
N GLN A 98 -4.81 -7.04 13.91
CA GLN A 98 -6.20 -7.04 14.36
C GLN A 98 -6.33 -7.28 15.86
N THR A 99 -5.68 -8.33 16.36
CA THR A 99 -5.73 -8.72 17.77
C THR A 99 -5.04 -7.72 18.70
N LYS A 100 -3.98 -7.04 18.24
CA LYS A 100 -3.20 -6.11 19.07
C LYS A 100 -3.68 -4.67 19.01
N ILE A 101 -4.26 -4.24 17.89
CA ILE A 101 -4.59 -2.83 17.61
C ILE A 101 -6.06 -2.68 17.23
N ALA A 102 -6.53 -3.28 16.14
CA ALA A 102 -7.86 -2.96 15.61
C ALA A 102 -9.02 -3.37 16.54
N GLN A 103 -8.83 -4.45 17.31
CA GLN A 103 -9.78 -4.92 18.33
C GLN A 103 -9.41 -4.46 19.75
N ALA A 104 -8.35 -3.69 19.91
CA ALA A 104 -7.92 -3.18 21.21
C ALA A 104 -8.81 -2.02 21.68
N THR A 105 -8.56 -1.54 22.91
CA THR A 105 -9.28 -0.38 23.45
C THR A 105 -8.95 0.89 22.67
N ALA A 106 -9.82 1.89 22.75
CA ALA A 106 -9.60 3.20 22.12
C ALA A 106 -8.29 3.86 22.59
N GLU A 107 -7.91 3.67 23.85
CA GLU A 107 -6.64 4.16 24.41
C GLU A 107 -5.45 3.47 23.74
N ARG A 108 -5.52 2.15 23.54
CA ARG A 108 -4.44 1.40 22.88
C ARG A 108 -4.30 1.78 21.41
N GLN A 109 -5.42 2.00 20.73
CA GLN A 109 -5.41 2.53 19.37
C GLN A 109 -4.78 3.93 19.33
N LYS A 110 -5.14 4.81 20.27
CA LYS A 110 -4.56 6.14 20.40
C LYS A 110 -3.06 6.11 20.64
N GLU A 111 -2.56 5.20 21.49
CA GLU A 111 -1.12 4.99 21.69
C GLU A 111 -0.42 4.55 20.39
N PHE A 112 -0.98 3.58 19.68
CA PHE A 112 -0.43 3.13 18.40
C PHE A 112 -0.35 4.27 17.37
N ILE A 113 -1.43 5.03 17.21
CA ILE A 113 -1.49 6.17 16.29
C ILE A 113 -0.53 7.28 16.72
N GLY A 114 -0.32 7.51 18.02
CA GLY A 114 0.67 8.45 18.53
C GLY A 114 2.12 8.02 18.23
N HIS A 115 2.44 6.73 18.42
CA HIS A 115 3.76 6.21 18.06
C HIS A 115 4.00 6.26 16.54
N LEU A 116 2.98 5.97 15.74
CA LEU A 116 3.07 6.07 14.28
C LEU A 116 3.37 7.51 13.84
N LEU A 117 2.69 8.51 14.41
CA LEU A 117 2.98 9.93 14.14
C LEU A 117 4.43 10.27 14.47
N SER A 118 4.87 9.95 15.69
CA SER A 118 6.24 10.22 16.13
C SER A 118 7.28 9.56 15.23
N PHE A 119 7.01 8.33 14.75
CA PHE A 119 7.88 7.65 13.81
C PHE A 119 7.95 8.39 12.47
N LEU A 120 6.80 8.77 11.90
CA LEU A 120 6.74 9.50 10.63
C LEU A 120 7.49 10.84 10.73
N GLU A 121 7.24 11.63 11.77
CA GLU A 121 7.92 12.92 11.93
C GLU A 121 9.45 12.76 12.00
N ALA A 122 9.94 11.82 12.80
CA ALA A 122 11.37 11.56 12.94
C ALA A 122 11.99 11.03 11.62
N ALA A 123 11.30 10.10 10.95
CA ALA A 123 11.71 9.52 9.68
C ALA A 123 11.89 10.57 8.57
N TYR A 124 11.10 11.65 8.62
CA TYR A 124 11.03 12.66 7.57
C TYR A 124 11.61 14.03 7.97
N GLY A 125 12.48 14.04 8.98
CA GLY A 125 13.36 15.17 9.29
C GLY A 125 12.91 16.09 10.42
N SER A 126 11.99 15.64 11.28
CA SER A 126 11.75 16.33 12.55
C SER A 126 13.01 16.28 13.42
N THR A 127 13.25 17.36 14.17
CA THR A 127 14.32 17.41 15.18
C THR A 127 13.98 16.62 16.43
N THR A 128 12.71 16.25 16.60
CA THR A 128 12.25 15.41 17.70
C THR A 128 12.51 13.95 17.33
N PRO A 129 13.31 13.22 18.13
CA PRO A 129 13.55 11.80 17.87
C PRO A 129 12.28 11.00 18.11
N TYR A 130 12.18 9.85 17.43
CA TYR A 130 11.10 8.90 17.66
C TYR A 130 11.08 8.44 19.13
N ALA A 131 9.93 8.61 19.78
CA ALA A 131 9.74 8.38 21.22
C ALA A 131 9.05 7.04 21.55
N GLY A 132 8.79 6.19 20.55
CA GLY A 132 8.10 4.92 20.76
C GLY A 132 9.02 3.70 20.89
N PRO A 133 8.43 2.50 21.01
CA PRO A 133 9.17 1.25 21.12
C PRO A 133 10.06 0.97 19.93
N ASP A 134 11.18 0.27 20.15
CA ASP A 134 12.09 -0.17 19.09
C ASP A 134 11.34 -0.92 17.97
N MET A 135 11.55 -0.49 16.72
CA MET A 135 10.83 -1.03 15.56
C MET A 135 11.12 -2.52 15.37
N VAL A 136 12.36 -2.96 15.51
CA VAL A 136 12.71 -4.37 15.28
C VAL A 136 12.06 -5.25 16.34
N SER A 137 12.22 -4.91 17.62
CA SER A 137 11.66 -5.68 18.72
C SER A 137 10.13 -5.67 18.74
N SER A 138 9.48 -4.60 18.26
CA SER A 138 8.02 -4.51 18.23
C SER A 138 7.39 -5.41 17.17
N HIS A 139 8.14 -5.70 16.09
CA HIS A 139 7.64 -6.49 14.97
C HIS A 139 8.17 -7.95 14.93
N LYS A 140 9.19 -8.29 15.74
CA LYS A 140 9.90 -9.59 15.70
C LYS A 140 9.03 -10.86 15.77
N ASP A 141 7.86 -10.78 16.41
CA ASP A 141 6.96 -11.92 16.64
C ASP A 141 5.62 -11.79 15.90
N LEU A 142 5.49 -10.80 15.01
CA LEU A 142 4.22 -10.54 14.33
C LEU A 142 4.02 -11.36 13.06
N ALA A 143 5.07 -12.05 12.58
CA ALA A 143 5.07 -12.84 11.35
C ALA A 143 4.52 -12.05 10.14
N ILE A 144 4.91 -10.78 10.04
CA ILE A 144 4.46 -9.90 8.95
C ILE A 144 5.01 -10.45 7.65
N THR A 145 4.11 -10.82 6.75
CA THR A 145 4.46 -11.33 5.43
C THR A 145 4.75 -10.19 4.47
N ARG A 146 5.44 -10.50 3.37
CA ARG A 146 5.66 -9.53 2.29
C ARG A 146 4.34 -8.98 1.74
N ALA A 147 3.33 -9.83 1.54
CA ALA A 147 2.03 -9.41 1.03
C ALA A 147 1.33 -8.42 1.97
N GLN A 148 1.40 -8.66 3.29
CA GLN A 148 0.82 -7.75 4.29
C GLN A 148 1.55 -6.40 4.31
N TYR A 149 2.88 -6.42 4.19
CA TYR A 149 3.66 -5.19 4.10
C TYR A 149 3.34 -4.42 2.81
N SER A 150 3.31 -5.09 1.67
CA SER A 150 2.93 -4.47 0.39
C SER A 150 1.55 -3.85 0.46
N TYR A 151 0.54 -4.55 1.01
CA TYR A 151 -0.79 -4.00 1.23
C TYR A 151 -0.76 -2.75 2.12
N PHE A 152 -0.03 -2.79 3.24
CA PHE A 152 0.11 -1.61 4.10
C PHE A 152 0.66 -0.41 3.31
N ILE A 153 1.59 -0.64 2.40
CA ILE A 153 2.16 0.44 1.60
C ILE A 153 1.17 0.92 0.50
N SER A 154 0.64 0.02 -0.33
CA SER A 154 -0.19 0.36 -1.50
C SER A 154 -1.62 0.78 -1.18
N ASP A 155 -2.23 0.17 -0.16
CA ASP A 155 -3.65 0.30 0.14
C ASP A 155 -3.93 1.12 1.40
N VAL A 156 -2.90 1.37 2.22
CA VAL A 156 -3.01 2.22 3.41
C VAL A 156 -2.18 3.49 3.27
N VAL A 157 -0.85 3.39 3.12
CA VAL A 157 0.04 4.58 3.14
C VAL A 157 -0.15 5.47 1.92
N VAL A 158 -0.11 4.93 0.70
CA VAL A 158 -0.26 5.73 -0.52
C VAL A 158 -1.63 6.43 -0.59
N PRO A 159 -2.77 5.76 -0.30
CA PRO A 159 -4.06 6.42 -0.26
C PRO A 159 -4.15 7.47 0.85
N ALA A 160 -3.58 7.23 2.03
CA ALA A 160 -3.55 8.24 3.10
C ALA A 160 -2.82 9.51 2.64
N LEU A 161 -1.63 9.37 2.04
CA LEU A 161 -0.88 10.51 1.50
C LEU A 161 -1.69 11.29 0.45
N LYS A 162 -2.34 10.59 -0.49
CA LYS A 162 -3.19 11.21 -1.51
C LYS A 162 -4.38 11.93 -0.89
N ASN A 163 -5.08 11.29 0.05
CA ASN A 163 -6.27 11.84 0.69
C ASN A 163 -5.95 13.04 1.58
N SER A 164 -4.73 13.11 2.13
CA SER A 164 -4.24 14.26 2.88
C SER A 164 -3.69 15.39 2.00
N GLY A 165 -3.74 15.26 0.67
CA GLY A 165 -3.33 16.31 -0.27
C GLY A 165 -1.81 16.44 -0.45
N VAL A 166 -1.04 15.39 -0.16
CA VAL A 166 0.40 15.36 -0.46
C VAL A 166 0.60 15.42 -1.98
N ASP A 167 1.61 16.18 -2.41
CA ASP A 167 1.89 16.36 -3.84
C ASP A 167 2.30 15.00 -4.44
N PRO A 168 1.74 14.59 -5.59
CA PRO A 168 2.09 13.31 -6.20
C PRO A 168 3.59 13.12 -6.44
N ASN A 169 4.35 14.18 -6.70
CA ASN A 169 5.80 14.08 -6.84
C ASN A 169 6.48 13.78 -5.49
N ASP A 170 5.99 14.34 -4.39
CA ASP A 170 6.52 14.07 -3.07
C ASP A 170 6.18 12.66 -2.61
N ILE A 171 4.97 12.18 -2.91
CA ILE A 171 4.58 10.78 -2.67
C ILE A 171 5.59 9.88 -3.37
N ASN A 172 5.76 10.06 -4.69
CA ASN A 172 6.53 9.15 -5.51
C ASN A 172 8.04 9.21 -5.25
N ASN A 173 8.57 10.36 -4.80
CA ASN A 173 10.02 10.57 -4.74
C ASN A 173 10.58 10.83 -3.33
N CYS A 174 9.76 11.26 -2.36
CA CYS A 174 10.23 11.72 -1.06
C CYS A 174 9.70 10.88 0.12
N PHE A 175 8.50 10.29 0.00
CA PHE A 175 7.96 9.38 1.01
C PHE A 175 8.41 7.92 0.80
N ALA A 176 8.57 7.47 -0.43
CA ALA A 176 9.00 6.09 -0.71
C ALA A 176 10.25 5.64 0.07
N PRO A 177 11.37 6.40 0.06
CA PRO A 177 12.67 5.84 0.45
C PRO A 177 12.73 5.29 1.87
N VAL A 178 11.98 5.86 2.83
CA VAL A 178 12.04 5.41 4.23
C VAL A 178 11.19 4.17 4.49
N VAL A 179 9.98 4.12 3.91
CA VAL A 179 9.04 3.00 4.12
C VAL A 179 9.23 1.86 3.11
N THR A 180 10.11 2.04 2.14
CA THR A 180 10.49 0.97 1.20
C THR A 180 11.97 0.64 1.23
N ASP A 181 12.74 1.20 2.17
CA ASP A 181 14.15 0.87 2.33
C ASP A 181 14.32 -0.64 2.61
N THR A 182 15.10 -1.31 1.77
CA THR A 182 15.26 -2.76 1.86
C THR A 182 15.90 -3.21 3.17
N ALA A 183 16.79 -2.40 3.76
CA ALA A 183 17.42 -2.76 5.04
C ALA A 183 16.40 -2.66 6.18
N PHE A 184 15.59 -1.59 6.21
CA PHE A 184 14.50 -1.43 7.17
C PHE A 184 13.46 -2.55 7.03
N VAL A 185 12.95 -2.80 5.82
CA VAL A 185 11.94 -3.83 5.55
C VAL A 185 12.38 -5.21 6.05
N LYS A 186 13.66 -5.58 5.85
CA LYS A 186 14.22 -6.86 6.35
C LYS A 186 14.17 -7.01 7.87
N THR A 187 14.04 -5.92 8.61
CA THR A 187 13.90 -5.96 10.08
C THR A 187 12.46 -6.13 10.56
N VAL A 188 11.47 -5.88 9.69
CA VAL A 188 10.03 -5.90 10.03
C VAL A 188 9.33 -7.12 9.43
N VAL A 189 9.60 -7.41 8.15
CA VAL A 189 9.06 -8.57 7.45
C VAL A 189 9.81 -9.81 7.92
N THR A 190 9.09 -10.75 8.52
CA THR A 190 9.66 -12.00 9.04
C THR A 190 8.99 -13.16 8.33
N CYS A 191 9.78 -13.98 7.64
CA CYS A 191 9.28 -15.25 7.13
C CYS A 191 9.47 -16.33 8.19
N LYS A 192 8.37 -16.97 8.55
CA LYS A 192 8.34 -18.24 9.27
C LYS A 192 7.74 -19.29 8.35
#